data_AF-A0A0P6EQ54-F1
#
_entry.id   AF-A0A0P6EQ54-F1
#
_cell.length_a   1.000
_cell.length_b   1.000
_cell.length_c   1.000
_cell.angle_alpha   90.00
_cell.angle_beta   90.00
_cell.angle_gamma   90.00
#
_symmetry.space_group_name_H-M   'P 1'
#
loop_
_entity.id
_entity.type
_entity.pdbx_description
1 polymer ?
#
loop_
_entity_poly.entity_id
_entity_poly.type
_entity_poly.pdbx_seq_one_letter_code
_entity_poly.pdbx_strand_id
1 'polypeptide(L)'
;MEFFLVAVLFVSGLGSVINGQTVTTLPRLIGEISASVPAFADIHESSDSSLPYADRFTLYVSTFKPFQLKTDPVLFLRSPGRYLYDTTNWPIEILADSALWPNNPDLLPKSIVDGYEGIVQTSGFLVPGKTKGQLQLYNMNAAIPADTEINIASSDVKDYSYHRVIWKDMDGDGDLDAVTARFHNTVEEQNFLWLENPGQAVPGWTQHVIYNQGPDVHFRNILLNSSGLPFDCFIAGELWNKRATLYCIPLGASNGWNNPENIQMRIIDDTVGQTFDLLLEDFDNDGRIDFLLTSFDDSFGVKSGSVYIYEIPDDIFTGPWVRHIIADNFIPDGTNTMSPGTPQSFYPSADYANEILPDGR
;
A
#
# COMPACT_ATOMS: atom_id res chain seq x y z
N MET A 1 -20.06 -21.86 -2.37
CA MET A 1 -18.83 -21.61 -3.14
C MET A 1 -18.65 -20.11 -3.09
N GLU A 2 -17.83 -19.65 -2.16
CA GLU A 2 -17.49 -18.23 -2.04
C GLU A 2 -16.47 -17.93 -3.15
N PHE A 3 -16.77 -16.92 -3.95
CA PHE A 3 -15.86 -16.45 -4.99
C PHE A 3 -15.21 -15.17 -4.48
N PHE A 4 -13.88 -15.14 -4.42
CA PHE A 4 -13.12 -13.94 -4.12
C PHE A 4 -12.84 -13.19 -5.42
N LEU A 5 -13.08 -11.87 -5.41
CA LEU A 5 -12.75 -11.00 -6.52
C LEU A 5 -11.39 -10.36 -6.23
N VAL A 6 -10.41 -10.64 -7.08
CA VAL A 6 -9.11 -9.96 -7.07
C VAL A 6 -9.08 -9.02 -8.27
N ALA A 7 -8.89 -7.72 -8.03
CA ALA A 7 -8.62 -6.76 -9.08
C ALA A 7 -7.11 -6.69 -9.30
N VAL A 8 -6.64 -7.25 -10.42
CA VAL A 8 -5.24 -7.15 -10.83
C VAL A 8 -5.17 -6.23 -12.04
N LEU A 9 -4.31 -5.20 -11.96
CA LEU A 9 -4.03 -4.33 -13.07
C LEU A 9 -2.97 -4.97 -13.97
N PHE A 10 -3.34 -5.30 -15.20
CA PHE A 10 -2.42 -5.81 -16.20
C PHE A 10 -2.15 -4.75 -17.28
N VAL A 11 -0.89 -4.44 -17.54
CA VAL A 11 -0.47 -3.76 -18.77
C VAL A 11 -0.25 -4.84 -19.82
N SER A 12 -1.01 -4.79 -20.92
CA SER A 12 -0.95 -5.78 -22.00
C SER A 12 0.49 -5.92 -22.55
N GLY A 13 1.10 -7.09 -22.41
CA GLY A 13 2.43 -7.40 -22.96
C GLY A 13 3.27 -8.41 -22.18
N LEU A 14 2.93 -8.69 -20.92
CA LEU A 14 3.69 -9.59 -20.06
C LEU A 14 3.06 -10.99 -20.07
N GLY A 15 3.74 -11.95 -20.71
CA GLY A 15 3.44 -13.37 -20.55
C GLY A 15 3.81 -13.82 -19.15
N SER A 16 2.87 -14.41 -18.42
CA SER A 16 3.14 -15.02 -17.12
C SER A 16 4.04 -16.25 -17.29
N VAL A 17 5.17 -16.27 -16.57
CA VAL A 17 5.99 -17.46 -16.39
C VAL A 17 5.49 -18.17 -15.14
N ILE A 18 4.84 -19.32 -15.30
CA ILE A 18 4.47 -20.19 -14.17
C ILE A 18 5.65 -21.13 -13.93
N ASN A 19 6.43 -20.87 -12.88
CA ASN A 19 7.41 -21.84 -12.41
C ASN A 19 6.76 -22.75 -11.35
N GLY A 20 6.61 -24.03 -11.72
CA GLY A 20 6.80 -25.14 -10.80
C GLY A 20 5.84 -25.28 -9.62
N GLN A 21 4.54 -25.39 -9.85
CA GLN A 21 3.63 -26.36 -9.20
C GLN A 21 2.32 -26.41 -10.01
N THR A 22 1.72 -27.59 -10.19
CA THR A 22 0.43 -27.71 -10.89
C THR A 22 -0.70 -27.30 -9.94
N VAL A 23 -0.91 -25.99 -9.78
CA VAL A 23 -2.09 -25.48 -9.07
C VAL A 23 -3.31 -25.70 -9.96
N THR A 24 -4.26 -26.54 -9.53
CA THR A 24 -5.45 -26.87 -10.31
C THR A 24 -6.52 -25.77 -10.28
N THR A 25 -6.38 -24.81 -9.37
CA THR A 25 -7.27 -23.66 -9.16
C THR A 25 -6.47 -22.36 -9.24
N LEU A 26 -6.17 -21.93 -10.47
CA LEU A 26 -5.65 -20.58 -10.72
C LEU A 26 -6.81 -19.57 -10.75
N PRO A 27 -6.55 -18.29 -10.40
CA PRO A 27 -7.49 -17.22 -10.66
C PRO A 27 -7.87 -17.25 -12.15
N ARG A 28 -9.18 -17.27 -12.41
CA ARG A 28 -9.71 -17.16 -13.77
C ARG A 28 -9.95 -15.69 -14.06
N LEU A 29 -9.40 -15.17 -15.17
CA LEU A 29 -9.82 -13.88 -15.69
C LEU A 29 -11.32 -13.91 -15.93
N ILE A 30 -12.06 -13.12 -15.16
CA ILE A 30 -13.52 -12.99 -15.31
C ILE A 30 -13.91 -11.79 -16.16
N GLY A 31 -12.98 -10.84 -16.37
CA GLY A 31 -13.21 -9.64 -17.14
C GLY A 31 -11.98 -8.73 -17.23
N GLU A 32 -11.94 -7.91 -18.26
CA GLU A 32 -10.94 -6.87 -18.46
C GLU A 32 -11.66 -5.56 -18.81
N ILE A 33 -11.11 -4.46 -18.31
CA ILE A 33 -11.62 -3.12 -18.55
C ILE A 33 -10.49 -2.30 -19.14
N SER A 34 -10.77 -1.64 -20.26
CA SER A 34 -9.88 -0.59 -20.75
C SER A 34 -10.12 0.69 -19.95
N ALA A 35 -9.14 1.09 -19.16
CA ALA A 35 -9.05 2.43 -18.60
C ALA A 35 -7.98 3.22 -19.36
N SER A 36 -8.18 4.53 -19.49
CA SER A 36 -7.14 5.40 -20.05
C SER A 36 -6.07 5.58 -18.98
N VAL A 37 -4.88 5.05 -19.25
CA VAL A 37 -3.67 5.16 -18.40
C VAL A 37 -3.90 4.84 -16.91
N PRO A 38 -4.43 3.66 -16.57
CA PRO A 38 -4.68 3.31 -15.19
C PRO A 38 -3.35 3.10 -14.44
N ALA A 39 -3.36 3.43 -13.16
CA ALA A 39 -2.19 3.44 -12.30
C ALA A 39 -2.31 2.36 -11.22
N PHE A 40 -3.05 2.66 -10.15
CA PHE A 40 -3.37 1.72 -9.07
C PHE A 40 -4.85 1.39 -9.10
N ALA A 41 -5.19 0.20 -8.63
CA ALA A 41 -6.57 -0.22 -8.44
C ALA A 41 -6.69 -0.97 -7.12
N ASP A 42 -7.77 -0.73 -6.40
CA ASP A 42 -8.08 -1.45 -5.16
C ASP A 42 -9.59 -1.61 -4.97
N ILE A 43 -10.00 -2.64 -4.23
CA ILE A 43 -11.40 -2.90 -3.90
C ILE A 43 -11.57 -2.82 -2.39
N HIS A 44 -12.46 -1.93 -1.96
CA HIS A 44 -12.80 -1.78 -0.54
C HIS A 44 -14.21 -2.27 -0.25
N GLU A 45 -14.38 -3.00 0.85
CA GLU A 45 -15.67 -3.42 1.39
C GLU A 45 -16.22 -2.33 2.34
N SER A 46 -17.48 -1.95 2.17
CA SER A 46 -18.21 -1.10 3.10
C SER A 46 -18.48 -1.84 4.40
N SER A 47 -18.34 -1.12 5.51
CA SER A 47 -18.71 -1.62 6.84
C SER A 47 -20.22 -1.74 7.05
N ASP A 48 -21.06 -1.27 6.12
CA ASP A 48 -22.51 -1.48 6.15
C ASP A 48 -22.87 -2.92 5.77
N SER A 49 -22.84 -3.79 6.78
CA SER A 49 -23.25 -5.18 6.67
C SER A 49 -24.74 -5.40 6.32
N SER A 50 -25.58 -4.34 6.34
CA SER A 50 -26.98 -4.45 5.91
C SER A 50 -27.13 -4.49 4.39
N LEU A 51 -26.13 -4.01 3.64
CA LEU A 51 -26.11 -4.09 2.20
C LEU A 51 -26.03 -5.56 1.73
N PRO A 52 -26.68 -5.92 0.61
CA PRO A 52 -26.43 -7.18 -0.05
C PRO A 52 -24.94 -7.36 -0.32
N TYR A 53 -24.41 -8.58 -0.19
CA TYR A 53 -22.97 -8.85 -0.29
C TYR A 53 -22.32 -8.23 -1.54
N ALA A 54 -22.93 -8.38 -2.72
CA ALA A 54 -22.41 -7.83 -3.97
C ALA A 54 -22.36 -6.29 -4.01
N ASP A 55 -23.10 -5.61 -3.13
CA ASP A 55 -23.19 -4.16 -3.05
C ASP A 55 -22.29 -3.54 -1.98
N ARG A 56 -21.59 -4.37 -1.20
CA ARG A 56 -20.64 -3.89 -0.20
C ARG A 56 -19.33 -3.42 -0.81
N PHE A 57 -19.00 -3.83 -2.02
CA PHE A 57 -17.68 -3.57 -2.61
C PHE A 57 -17.70 -2.34 -3.51
N THR A 58 -16.65 -1.53 -3.46
CA THR A 58 -16.37 -0.48 -4.45
C THR A 58 -14.97 -0.64 -5.00
N LEU A 59 -14.85 -0.71 -6.32
CA LEU A 59 -13.56 -0.66 -7.03
C LEU A 59 -13.16 0.80 -7.19
N TYR A 60 -11.91 1.12 -6.90
CA TYR A 60 -11.27 2.41 -7.15
C TYR A 60 -10.12 2.22 -8.12
N VAL A 61 -9.95 3.16 -9.04
CA VAL A 61 -8.85 3.14 -10.02
C VAL A 61 -8.28 4.55 -10.14
N SER A 62 -7.00 4.72 -9.84
CA SER A 62 -6.28 5.95 -10.12
C SER A 62 -5.72 5.95 -11.55
N THR A 63 -5.34 7.12 -12.07
CA THR A 63 -4.84 7.28 -13.44
C THR A 63 -3.60 8.16 -13.52
N PHE A 64 -2.72 7.90 -14.49
CA PHE A 64 -1.49 8.67 -14.73
C PHE A 64 -1.50 9.28 -16.13
N LYS A 65 -1.75 10.59 -16.27
CA LYS A 65 -1.62 11.26 -17.58
C LYS A 65 -0.27 11.99 -17.68
N PRO A 66 0.81 11.35 -18.15
CA PRO A 66 2.17 11.92 -18.12
C PRO A 66 2.36 13.18 -18.96
N PHE A 67 1.56 13.38 -20.01
CA PHE A 67 1.76 14.47 -20.98
C PHE A 67 0.86 15.69 -20.72
N GLN A 68 0.20 15.76 -19.56
CA GLN A 68 -0.65 16.90 -19.18
C GLN A 68 -0.14 17.51 -17.88
N LEU A 69 0.09 18.82 -17.85
CA LEU A 69 0.42 19.58 -16.63
C LEU A 69 -0.84 19.87 -15.79
N LYS A 70 -1.72 18.87 -15.65
CA LYS A 70 -3.04 18.99 -15.01
C LYS A 70 -3.27 17.82 -14.05
N THR A 71 -4.31 17.94 -13.25
CA THR A 71 -4.86 16.87 -12.44
C THR A 71 -5.28 15.67 -13.28
N ASP A 72 -5.35 14.52 -12.63
CA ASP A 72 -5.78 13.26 -13.21
C ASP A 72 -7.02 12.74 -12.48
N PRO A 73 -7.97 12.12 -13.21
CA PRO A 73 -9.17 11.61 -12.61
C PRO A 73 -8.90 10.38 -11.76
N VAL A 74 -9.58 10.32 -10.62
CA VAL A 74 -9.80 9.10 -9.85
C VAL A 74 -11.13 8.54 -10.27
N LEU A 75 -11.18 7.24 -10.55
CA LEU A 75 -12.36 6.54 -11.01
C LEU A 75 -12.88 5.60 -9.94
N PHE A 76 -14.18 5.32 -9.95
CA PHE A 76 -14.76 4.30 -9.09
C PHE A 76 -15.90 3.54 -9.77
N LEU A 77 -16.18 2.35 -9.26
CA LEU A 77 -17.34 1.54 -9.60
C LEU A 77 -17.90 0.91 -8.34
N ARG A 78 -19.14 1.25 -8.00
CA ARG A 78 -19.87 0.57 -6.93
C ARG A 78 -20.36 -0.80 -7.38
N SER A 79 -20.40 -1.73 -6.45
CA SER A 79 -20.94 -3.06 -6.65
C SER A 79 -20.35 -3.78 -7.87
N PRO A 80 -19.02 -3.85 -8.07
CA PRO A 80 -18.42 -4.45 -9.26
C PRO A 80 -18.89 -5.90 -9.48
N GLY A 81 -19.20 -6.63 -8.40
CA GLY A 81 -19.78 -7.97 -8.43
C GLY A 81 -21.11 -8.08 -9.22
N ARG A 82 -21.86 -6.98 -9.36
CA ARG A 82 -23.09 -6.93 -10.14
C ARG A 82 -22.84 -6.91 -11.64
N TYR A 83 -21.64 -6.52 -12.10
CA TYR A 83 -21.32 -6.31 -13.52
C TYR A 83 -20.41 -7.41 -14.09
N LEU A 84 -20.14 -8.48 -13.34
CA LEU A 84 -19.26 -9.57 -13.78
C LEU A 84 -19.78 -10.35 -14.99
N TYR A 85 -21.07 -10.20 -15.35
CA TYR A 85 -21.66 -10.85 -16.53
C TYR A 85 -21.34 -10.14 -17.86
N ASP A 86 -20.96 -8.86 -17.81
CA ASP A 86 -20.57 -8.05 -18.97
C ASP A 86 -19.45 -7.10 -18.55
N THR A 87 -18.21 -7.53 -18.80
CA THR A 87 -17.03 -6.77 -18.40
C THR A 87 -16.61 -5.73 -19.41
N THR A 88 -17.34 -5.63 -20.53
CA THR A 88 -17.08 -4.63 -21.56
C THR A 88 -17.80 -3.31 -21.32
N ASN A 89 -18.86 -3.32 -20.49
CA ASN A 89 -19.72 -2.16 -20.25
C ASN A 89 -19.88 -1.87 -18.74
N TRP A 90 -18.77 -1.77 -18.02
CA TRP A 90 -18.81 -1.37 -16.60
C TRP A 90 -19.14 0.12 -16.47
N PRO A 91 -20.11 0.50 -15.62
CA PRO A 91 -20.50 1.90 -15.42
C PRO A 91 -19.52 2.60 -14.48
N ILE A 92 -18.26 2.71 -14.90
CA ILE A 92 -17.23 3.43 -14.15
C ILE A 92 -17.54 4.92 -14.18
N GLU A 93 -17.45 5.55 -13.02
CA GLU A 93 -17.68 6.97 -12.81
C GLU A 93 -16.38 7.68 -12.41
N ILE A 94 -16.31 8.99 -12.66
CA ILE A 94 -15.23 9.84 -12.13
C ILE A 94 -15.61 10.21 -10.71
N LEU A 95 -14.79 9.83 -9.73
CA LEU A 95 -14.90 10.28 -8.35
C LEU A 95 -14.53 11.76 -8.24
N ALA A 96 -13.34 12.12 -8.72
CA ALA A 96 -12.80 13.47 -8.68
C ALA A 96 -11.72 13.64 -9.76
N ASP A 97 -11.43 14.89 -10.13
CA ASP A 97 -10.35 15.28 -11.07
C ASP A 97 -9.49 16.40 -10.47
N SER A 98 -9.11 16.22 -9.20
CA SER A 98 -8.37 17.20 -8.37
C SER A 98 -6.96 16.75 -7.98
N ALA A 99 -6.66 15.45 -8.01
CA ALA A 99 -5.36 14.91 -7.64
C ALA A 99 -4.29 15.14 -8.72
N LEU A 100 -3.06 15.44 -8.30
CA LEU A 100 -1.89 15.51 -9.17
C LEU A 100 -1.15 14.17 -9.13
N TRP A 101 -1.22 13.36 -10.19
CA TRP A 101 -0.59 12.02 -10.21
C TRP A 101 -1.11 11.12 -9.06
N PRO A 102 -2.40 10.74 -9.08
CA PRO A 102 -3.03 9.94 -8.04
C PRO A 102 -2.37 8.57 -7.93
N ASN A 103 -1.81 8.26 -6.77
CA ASN A 103 -1.20 6.98 -6.44
C ASN A 103 -2.25 6.02 -5.84
N ASN A 104 -2.00 5.40 -4.68
CA ASN A 104 -2.93 4.46 -4.06
C ASN A 104 -4.22 5.14 -3.56
N PRO A 105 -5.40 4.56 -3.85
CA PRO A 105 -6.64 4.85 -3.15
C PRO A 105 -6.78 3.94 -1.92
N ASP A 106 -6.24 4.36 -0.78
CA ASP A 106 -6.30 3.54 0.45
C ASP A 106 -7.66 3.69 1.14
N LEU A 107 -8.12 2.64 1.82
CA LEU A 107 -9.40 2.64 2.56
C LEU A 107 -9.42 3.79 3.57
N LEU A 108 -10.54 4.51 3.68
CA LEU A 108 -10.88 5.42 4.78
C LEU A 108 -11.97 4.78 5.64
N PRO A 109 -11.63 4.17 6.78
CA PRO A 109 -12.61 3.59 7.68
C PRO A 109 -13.54 4.63 8.32
N LYS A 110 -14.76 4.22 8.66
CA LYS A 110 -15.74 5.09 9.34
C LYS A 110 -15.34 5.61 10.72
N SER A 111 -14.31 5.02 11.33
CA SER A 111 -13.80 5.40 12.64
C SER A 111 -12.82 6.57 12.58
N ILE A 112 -12.33 6.95 11.40
CA ILE A 112 -11.34 8.02 11.25
C ILE A 112 -12.01 9.38 11.39
N VAL A 113 -13.06 9.61 10.61
CA VAL A 113 -13.80 10.87 10.61
C VAL A 113 -15.28 10.54 10.69
N ASP A 114 -15.97 11.14 11.66
CA ASP A 114 -17.40 10.90 11.87
C ASP A 114 -18.20 11.15 10.58
N GLY A 115 -18.94 10.12 10.16
CA GLY A 115 -19.79 10.15 8.97
C GLY A 115 -19.06 9.96 7.64
N TYR A 116 -17.73 9.83 7.63
CA TYR A 116 -16.94 9.55 6.44
C TYR A 116 -16.61 8.06 6.36
N GLU A 117 -16.94 7.41 5.26
CA GLU A 117 -16.38 6.10 4.91
C GLU A 117 -16.08 6.13 3.42
N GLY A 118 -14.91 5.66 3.01
CA GLY A 118 -14.52 5.77 1.61
C GLY A 118 -13.04 5.51 1.37
N ILE A 119 -12.36 6.50 0.81
CA ILE A 119 -10.91 6.42 0.54
C ILE A 119 -10.16 7.68 0.96
N VAL A 120 -8.87 7.51 1.21
CA VAL A 120 -7.87 8.56 1.05
C VAL A 120 -7.13 8.35 -0.27
N GLN A 121 -7.26 9.31 -1.18
CA GLN A 121 -6.47 9.32 -2.40
C GLN A 121 -5.11 9.96 -2.09
N THR A 122 -4.04 9.18 -2.25
CA THR A 122 -2.67 9.68 -2.22
C THR A 122 -2.27 10.20 -3.60
N SER A 123 -1.34 11.15 -3.67
CA SER A 123 -0.94 11.74 -4.95
C SER A 123 0.44 12.38 -4.91
N GLY A 124 0.93 12.79 -6.07
CA GLY A 124 2.22 13.42 -6.29
C GLY A 124 3.25 12.44 -6.83
N PHE A 125 4.12 12.91 -7.73
CA PHE A 125 5.33 12.20 -8.13
C PHE A 125 6.34 13.16 -8.78
N LEU A 126 7.50 12.64 -9.20
CA LEU A 126 8.56 13.40 -9.89
C LEU A 126 8.20 13.84 -11.33
N VAL A 127 6.92 14.01 -11.64
CA VAL A 127 6.44 14.46 -12.95
C VAL A 127 6.29 15.97 -12.94
N PRO A 128 6.92 16.72 -13.88
CA PRO A 128 6.80 18.17 -13.94
C PRO A 128 5.34 18.64 -13.85
N GLY A 129 5.05 19.55 -12.91
CA GLY A 129 3.71 20.08 -12.67
C GLY A 129 2.77 19.20 -11.85
N LYS A 130 3.20 18.00 -11.42
CA LYS A 130 2.39 17.07 -10.61
C LYS A 130 3.06 16.65 -9.31
N THR A 131 3.88 17.53 -8.77
CA THR A 131 4.79 17.20 -7.68
C THR A 131 4.23 17.56 -6.31
N LYS A 132 3.19 18.39 -6.29
CA LYS A 132 2.46 18.79 -5.09
C LYS A 132 1.37 17.76 -4.80
N GLY A 133 1.80 16.65 -4.23
CA GLY A 133 0.92 15.61 -3.73
C GLY A 133 0.01 16.07 -2.60
N GLN A 134 -1.02 15.28 -2.39
CA GLN A 134 -2.10 15.52 -1.44
C GLN A 134 -2.54 14.18 -0.84
N LEU A 135 -3.16 14.26 0.33
CA LEU A 135 -3.88 13.16 0.97
C LEU A 135 -5.35 13.56 1.05
N GLN A 136 -6.13 13.18 0.03
CA GLN A 136 -7.51 13.65 -0.14
C GLN A 136 -8.52 12.61 0.36
N LEU A 137 -9.23 12.92 1.43
CA LEU A 137 -10.32 12.10 1.95
C LEU A 137 -11.58 12.31 1.10
N TYR A 138 -12.28 11.23 0.76
CA TYR A 138 -13.59 11.26 0.12
C TYR A 138 -14.58 10.39 0.89
N ASN A 139 -15.71 10.98 1.27
CA ASN A 139 -16.83 10.25 1.84
C ASN A 139 -17.67 9.62 0.73
N MET A 140 -17.51 8.31 0.56
CA MET A 140 -18.20 7.52 -0.43
C MET A 140 -19.63 7.17 -0.02
N ASN A 141 -20.08 7.54 1.17
CA ASN A 141 -21.50 7.46 1.56
C ASN A 141 -22.29 8.74 1.23
N ALA A 142 -21.61 9.82 0.81
CA ALA A 142 -22.27 11.04 0.38
C ALA A 142 -22.96 10.88 -0.97
N ALA A 143 -24.02 11.67 -1.20
CA ALA A 143 -24.74 11.70 -2.47
C ALA A 143 -23.84 12.12 -3.64
N ILE A 144 -22.90 13.03 -3.39
CA ILE A 144 -21.88 13.47 -4.33
C ILE A 144 -20.54 13.39 -3.59
N PRO A 145 -19.80 12.28 -3.69
CA PRO A 145 -18.55 12.10 -2.94
C PRO A 145 -17.49 13.17 -3.24
N ALA A 146 -17.43 13.70 -4.46
CA ALA A 146 -16.51 14.77 -4.85
C ALA A 146 -16.63 16.04 -3.98
N ASP A 147 -17.84 16.35 -3.51
CA ASP A 147 -18.11 17.56 -2.70
C ASP A 147 -17.61 17.42 -1.25
N THR A 148 -17.11 16.23 -0.88
CA THR A 148 -16.65 15.92 0.49
C THR A 148 -15.13 15.93 0.64
N GLU A 149 -14.41 16.32 -0.43
CA GLU A 149 -12.95 16.31 -0.48
C GLU A 149 -12.31 17.11 0.67
N ILE A 150 -11.41 16.47 1.41
CA ILE A 150 -10.58 17.12 2.42
C ILE A 150 -9.12 16.72 2.22
N ASN A 151 -8.23 17.70 1.98
CA ASN A 151 -6.79 17.46 1.95
C ASN A 151 -6.18 17.57 3.36
N ILE A 152 -5.91 16.44 4.00
CA ILE A 152 -5.31 16.43 5.36
C ILE A 152 -3.84 16.88 5.34
N ALA A 153 -3.15 16.77 4.21
CA ALA A 153 -1.76 17.24 4.04
C ALA A 153 -1.67 18.72 3.58
N SER A 154 -2.76 19.50 3.62
CA SER A 154 -2.75 20.89 3.12
C SER A 154 -1.83 21.85 3.89
N SER A 155 -1.35 21.44 5.07
CA SER A 155 -0.37 22.14 5.89
C SER A 155 1.07 22.01 5.38
N ASP A 156 1.30 21.22 4.33
CA ASP A 156 2.61 21.04 3.71
C ASP A 156 3.26 22.35 3.28
N VAL A 157 4.52 22.51 3.70
CA VAL A 157 5.35 23.68 3.39
C VAL A 157 6.20 23.52 2.13
N LYS A 158 6.20 22.32 1.54
CA LYS A 158 6.91 21.95 0.30
C LYS A 158 6.04 21.03 -0.54
N ASP A 159 6.43 20.83 -1.80
CA ASP A 159 5.77 19.90 -2.71
C ASP A 159 6.24 18.46 -2.41
N TYR A 160 5.47 17.76 -1.59
CA TYR A 160 5.71 16.35 -1.27
C TYR A 160 4.85 15.43 -2.12
N SER A 161 5.33 14.21 -2.36
CA SER A 161 4.60 13.12 -2.98
C SER A 161 4.28 12.05 -1.95
N TYR A 162 3.07 11.48 -2.03
CA TYR A 162 2.55 10.47 -1.12
C TYR A 162 2.06 9.26 -1.89
N HIS A 163 2.36 8.06 -1.38
CA HIS A 163 1.98 6.80 -2.04
C HIS A 163 1.05 5.92 -1.22
N ARG A 164 1.06 6.03 0.10
CA ARG A 164 0.27 5.13 0.95
C ARG A 164 -0.07 5.76 2.29
N VAL A 165 -1.29 5.52 2.76
CA VAL A 165 -1.74 5.79 4.12
C VAL A 165 -2.13 4.48 4.80
N ILE A 166 -1.75 4.34 6.06
CA ILE A 166 -2.33 3.35 6.97
C ILE A 166 -2.85 4.07 8.21
N TRP A 167 -3.95 3.56 8.77
CA TRP A 167 -4.61 4.18 9.91
C TRP A 167 -4.22 3.49 11.20
N LYS A 168 -3.73 4.26 12.17
CA LYS A 168 -3.23 3.74 13.44
C LYS A 168 -3.21 4.82 14.51
N ASP A 169 -3.56 4.46 15.74
CA ASP A 169 -3.38 5.32 16.91
C ASP A 169 -1.88 5.46 17.23
N MET A 170 -1.32 6.65 16.99
CA MET A 170 0.12 6.89 17.08
C MET A 170 0.54 7.48 18.42
N ASP A 171 -0.30 8.26 19.09
CA ASP A 171 0.02 8.90 20.36
C ASP A 171 -0.66 8.28 21.58
N GLY A 172 -1.58 7.34 21.37
CA GLY A 172 -2.28 6.58 22.39
C GLY A 172 -3.51 7.28 22.94
N ASP A 173 -4.05 8.28 22.24
CA ASP A 173 -5.26 9.01 22.64
C ASP A 173 -6.58 8.29 22.27
N GLY A 174 -6.48 7.26 21.43
CA GLY A 174 -7.57 6.35 21.06
C GLY A 174 -8.25 6.67 19.73
N ASP A 175 -7.90 7.76 19.05
CA ASP A 175 -8.27 7.94 17.65
C ASP A 175 -7.19 7.37 16.70
N LEU A 176 -7.53 7.23 15.42
CA LEU A 176 -6.61 6.67 14.44
C LEU A 176 -6.06 7.79 13.57
N ASP A 177 -4.74 7.84 13.46
CA ASP A 177 -3.96 8.79 12.69
C ASP A 177 -3.60 8.26 11.30
N ALA A 178 -3.28 9.19 10.38
CA ALA A 178 -2.76 8.83 9.06
C ALA A 178 -1.24 8.68 9.10
N VAL A 179 -0.73 7.45 9.14
CA VAL A 179 0.70 7.16 8.95
C VAL A 179 1.00 7.11 7.47
N THR A 180 2.03 7.83 7.02
CA THR A 180 2.42 7.93 5.61
C THR A 180 3.94 8.03 5.46
N ALA A 181 4.42 7.73 4.26
CA ALA A 181 5.75 8.13 3.80
C ALA A 181 5.61 9.24 2.77
N ARG A 182 6.64 10.08 2.66
CA ARG A 182 6.70 11.11 1.62
C ARG A 182 8.12 11.39 1.16
N PHE A 183 8.22 11.91 -0.04
CA PHE A 183 9.46 12.47 -0.56
C PHE A 183 9.21 13.79 -1.29
N HIS A 184 10.17 14.68 -1.26
CA HIS A 184 10.17 15.89 -2.08
C HIS A 184 10.80 15.58 -3.44
N ASN A 185 10.54 16.43 -4.45
CA ASN A 185 11.15 16.34 -5.79
C ASN A 185 12.67 16.23 -5.84
N THR A 186 13.32 16.61 -4.75
CA THR A 186 14.75 16.38 -4.54
C THR A 186 14.90 15.05 -3.81
N VAL A 187 15.60 14.10 -4.42
CA VAL A 187 15.92 12.75 -3.88
C VAL A 187 16.68 12.76 -2.54
N GLU A 188 16.86 13.92 -1.92
CA GLU A 188 17.56 14.11 -0.64
C GLU A 188 16.60 14.45 0.51
N GLU A 189 15.29 14.44 0.30
CA GLU A 189 14.32 14.70 1.36
C GLU A 189 13.19 13.67 1.36
N GLN A 190 13.32 12.69 2.26
CA GLN A 190 12.31 11.69 2.58
C GLN A 190 11.92 11.80 4.05
N ASN A 191 10.64 11.61 4.36
CA ASN A 191 10.16 11.50 5.73
C ASN A 191 9.20 10.32 5.85
N PHE A 192 9.40 9.56 6.93
CA PHE A 192 8.35 8.72 7.48
C PHE A 192 7.67 9.49 8.61
N LEU A 193 6.35 9.65 8.54
CA LEU A 193 5.60 10.55 9.41
C LEU A 193 4.18 10.06 9.64
N TRP A 194 3.50 10.70 10.57
CA TRP A 194 2.05 10.57 10.74
C TRP A 194 1.39 11.93 10.84
N LEU A 195 0.11 11.97 10.50
CA LEU A 195 -0.77 13.12 10.58
C LEU A 195 -1.79 12.86 11.67
N GLU A 196 -1.76 13.68 12.71
CA GLU A 196 -2.62 13.62 13.89
C GLU A 196 -4.06 13.95 13.52
N ASN A 197 -4.95 13.02 13.80
CA ASN A 197 -6.36 13.19 13.57
C ASN A 197 -6.94 14.14 14.63
N PRO A 198 -7.59 15.25 14.25
CA PRO A 198 -8.21 16.14 15.22
C PRO A 198 -9.62 15.67 15.64
N GLY A 199 -9.99 14.42 15.33
CA GLY A 199 -11.35 13.88 15.47
C GLY A 199 -12.40 14.56 14.58
N GLN A 200 -11.99 15.31 13.55
CA GLN A 200 -12.89 16.14 12.73
C GLN A 200 -12.53 16.11 11.24
N ALA A 201 -13.55 16.32 10.41
CA ALA A 201 -13.45 16.45 8.96
C ALA A 201 -12.87 17.82 8.55
N VAL A 202 -11.60 18.08 8.88
CA VAL A 202 -10.90 19.36 8.59
C VAL A 202 -9.60 19.15 7.82
N PRO A 203 -9.20 20.09 6.95
CA PRO A 203 -7.93 20.01 6.24
C PRO A 203 -6.74 20.35 7.16
N GLY A 204 -5.54 19.94 6.76
CA GLY A 204 -4.29 20.39 7.37
C GLY A 204 -4.04 19.84 8.77
N TRP A 205 -4.03 18.51 8.90
CA TRP A 205 -3.71 17.79 10.14
C TRP A 205 -2.28 18.08 10.61
N THR A 206 -2.06 17.98 11.92
CA THR A 206 -0.74 18.21 12.54
C THR A 206 0.20 17.09 12.16
N GLN A 207 1.43 17.41 11.74
CA GLN A 207 2.39 16.43 11.23
C GLN A 207 3.47 16.12 12.26
N HIS A 208 3.78 14.83 12.44
CA HIS A 208 4.80 14.34 13.35
C HIS A 208 5.75 13.40 12.64
N VAL A 209 7.05 13.71 12.66
CA VAL A 209 8.08 12.93 11.96
C VAL A 209 8.51 11.74 12.81
N ILE A 210 8.38 10.53 12.26
CA ILE A 210 8.91 9.28 12.83
C ILE A 210 10.41 9.19 12.53
N TYR A 211 10.78 9.43 11.27
CA TYR A 211 12.16 9.35 10.82
C TYR A 211 12.43 10.23 9.59
N ASN A 212 13.59 10.87 9.57
CA ASN A 212 14.10 11.64 8.44
C ASN A 212 15.05 10.78 7.60
N GLN A 213 14.99 10.87 6.27
CA GLN A 213 15.82 10.06 5.37
C GLN A 213 15.55 8.56 5.52
N GLY A 214 14.27 8.20 5.60
CA GLY A 214 13.78 6.82 5.72
C GLY A 214 12.80 6.49 4.61
N PRO A 215 11.71 5.77 4.93
CA PRO A 215 10.65 5.41 3.99
C PRO A 215 10.15 6.58 3.15
N ASP A 216 9.96 6.32 1.86
CA ASP A 216 9.51 7.28 0.84
C ASP A 216 8.21 6.83 0.17
N VAL A 217 7.99 5.52 0.01
CA VAL A 217 6.79 4.99 -0.66
C VAL A 217 6.02 3.92 0.12
N HIS A 218 6.61 2.78 0.48
CA HIS A 218 5.85 1.61 0.96
C HIS A 218 6.30 1.09 2.33
N PHE A 219 5.31 0.76 3.17
CA PHE A 219 5.48 0.24 4.52
C PHE A 219 4.22 -0.54 4.95
N ARG A 220 4.33 -1.33 6.03
CA ARG A 220 3.22 -2.01 6.70
C ARG A 220 3.43 -2.01 8.22
N ASN A 221 2.33 -1.91 8.98
CA ASN A 221 2.35 -2.08 10.44
C ASN A 221 2.27 -3.56 10.81
N ILE A 222 2.99 -3.95 11.87
CA ILE A 222 2.96 -5.29 12.43
C ILE A 222 3.29 -5.26 13.93
N LEU A 223 2.63 -6.13 14.70
CA LEU A 223 3.02 -6.40 16.08
C LEU A 223 4.03 -7.55 16.08
N LEU A 224 5.21 -7.33 16.66
CA LEU A 224 6.27 -8.32 16.74
C LEU A 224 6.67 -8.56 18.19
N ASN A 225 7.17 -9.75 18.48
CA ASN A 225 7.87 -10.01 19.73
C ASN A 225 9.38 -9.98 19.49
N SER A 226 10.13 -9.38 20.40
CA SER A 226 11.58 -9.43 20.40
C SER A 226 12.09 -9.73 21.80
N SER A 227 12.85 -10.82 21.95
CA SER A 227 13.37 -11.26 23.25
C SER A 227 12.29 -11.37 24.36
N GLY A 228 11.08 -11.79 23.97
CA GLY A 228 9.95 -11.97 24.88
C GLY A 228 9.18 -10.68 25.25
N LEU A 229 9.48 -9.55 24.60
CA LEU A 229 8.76 -8.30 24.78
C LEU A 229 7.98 -7.94 23.50
N PRO A 230 6.74 -7.44 23.62
CA PRO A 230 5.96 -7.01 22.48
C PRO A 230 6.38 -5.63 21.98
N PHE A 231 6.42 -5.48 20.66
CA PHE A 231 6.73 -4.26 19.95
C PHE A 231 5.65 -3.97 18.91
N ASP A 232 5.37 -2.69 18.74
CA ASP A 232 4.60 -2.17 17.63
C ASP A 232 5.58 -1.65 16.59
N CYS A 233 5.50 -2.17 15.37
CA CYS A 233 6.53 -1.98 14.37
C CYS A 233 5.97 -1.59 13.00
N PHE A 234 6.80 -0.92 12.20
CA PHE A 234 6.64 -0.81 10.76
C PHE A 234 7.81 -1.48 10.06
N ILE A 235 7.51 -2.34 9.10
CA ILE A 235 8.48 -2.79 8.09
C ILE A 235 8.28 -1.91 6.87
N ALA A 236 9.38 -1.41 6.30
CA ALA A 236 9.35 -0.50 5.17
C ALA A 236 10.37 -0.88 4.11
N GLY A 237 10.00 -0.61 2.86
CA GLY A 237 10.91 -0.57 1.72
C GLY A 237 11.22 0.88 1.39
N GLU A 238 12.50 1.20 1.23
CA GLU A 238 12.97 2.52 0.87
C GLU A 238 13.47 2.52 -0.57
N LEU A 239 12.73 3.16 -1.47
CA LEU A 239 13.02 3.18 -2.90
C LEU A 239 14.31 3.93 -3.20
N TRP A 240 14.54 5.07 -2.53
CA TRP A 240 15.72 5.90 -2.78
C TRP A 240 16.96 5.44 -2.01
N ASN A 241 16.78 5.01 -0.77
CA ASN A 241 17.87 4.47 0.05
C ASN A 241 18.22 3.02 -0.29
N LYS A 242 17.39 2.35 -1.10
CA LYS A 242 17.60 0.98 -1.62
C LYS A 242 17.77 -0.05 -0.52
N ARG A 243 16.92 0.02 0.50
CA ARG A 243 17.01 -0.82 1.70
C ARG A 243 15.64 -1.19 2.24
N ALA A 244 15.59 -2.31 2.95
CA ALA A 244 14.49 -2.67 3.83
C ALA A 244 14.83 -2.25 5.26
N THR A 245 13.88 -1.65 5.97
CA THR A 245 14.04 -1.14 7.33
C THR A 245 12.91 -1.53 8.25
N LEU A 246 13.22 -1.57 9.54
CA LEU A 246 12.32 -1.79 10.64
C LEU A 246 12.33 -0.55 11.55
N TYR A 247 11.15 -0.10 11.93
CA TYR A 247 10.94 0.92 12.96
C TYR A 247 10.04 0.32 14.03
N CYS A 248 10.37 0.44 15.30
CA CYS A 248 9.56 -0.13 16.37
C CYS A 248 9.55 0.75 17.63
N ILE A 249 8.45 0.66 18.37
CA ILE A 249 8.38 1.10 19.77
C ILE A 249 7.98 -0.09 20.66
N PRO A 250 8.37 -0.12 21.95
CA PRO A 250 7.78 -1.05 22.89
C PRO A 250 6.26 -0.87 22.93
N LEU A 251 5.50 -1.95 22.87
CA LEU A 251 4.04 -1.86 22.88
C LEU A 251 3.55 -1.23 24.20
N GLY A 252 2.71 -0.20 24.10
CA GLY A 252 2.20 0.54 25.26
C GLY A 252 3.20 1.51 25.89
N ALA A 253 4.27 1.88 25.17
CA ALA A 253 5.16 2.94 25.61
C ALA A 253 4.40 4.26 25.81
N SER A 254 4.78 5.01 26.86
CA SER A 254 4.14 6.30 27.17
C SER A 254 4.28 7.26 26.00
N ASN A 255 3.17 7.91 25.61
CA ASN A 255 3.09 8.82 24.46
C ASN A 255 3.45 8.14 23.12
N GLY A 256 3.35 6.81 23.04
CA GLY A 256 3.43 6.03 21.80
C GLY A 256 4.57 6.40 20.86
N TRP A 257 4.23 6.56 19.59
CA TRP A 257 5.11 7.03 18.52
C TRP A 257 5.38 8.53 18.56
N ASN A 258 4.61 9.30 19.33
CA ASN A 258 4.81 10.74 19.55
C ASN A 258 6.03 11.04 20.44
N ASN A 259 6.59 10.04 21.14
CA ASN A 259 7.88 10.18 21.82
C ASN A 259 9.02 9.58 20.97
N PRO A 260 9.91 10.41 20.38
CA PRO A 260 11.01 9.93 19.55
C PRO A 260 12.00 9.02 20.29
N GLU A 261 12.11 9.12 21.62
CA GLU A 261 12.99 8.25 22.42
C GLU A 261 12.52 6.80 22.44
N ASN A 262 11.25 6.53 22.12
CA ASN A 262 10.72 5.17 22.02
C ASN A 262 11.16 4.47 20.73
N ILE A 263 11.49 5.23 19.69
CA ILE A 263 11.67 4.71 18.33
C ILE A 263 13.03 4.04 18.18
N GLN A 264 13.00 2.76 17.87
CA GLN A 264 14.17 1.96 17.52
C GLN A 264 14.12 1.66 16.02
N MET A 265 15.25 1.86 15.34
CA MET A 265 15.38 1.59 13.91
C MET A 265 16.44 0.51 13.66
N ARG A 266 16.16 -0.36 12.68
CA ARG A 266 17.13 -1.31 12.15
C ARG A 266 17.06 -1.34 10.62
N ILE A 267 18.23 -1.41 9.99
CA ILE A 267 18.35 -1.84 8.59
C ILE A 267 18.25 -3.37 8.56
N ILE A 268 17.24 -3.88 7.85
CA ILE A 268 17.04 -5.31 7.62
C ILE A 268 18.00 -5.78 6.54
N ASP A 269 18.03 -5.07 5.41
CA ASP A 269 18.85 -5.40 4.24
C ASP A 269 19.09 -4.14 3.38
N ASP A 270 20.34 -3.77 3.13
CA ASP A 270 20.76 -2.63 2.29
C ASP A 270 21.30 -3.06 0.91
N THR A 271 21.05 -4.32 0.53
CA THR A 271 21.48 -4.91 -0.74
C THR A 271 20.30 -5.22 -1.68
N VAL A 272 19.08 -4.86 -1.30
CA VAL A 272 17.84 -5.24 -2.00
C VAL A 272 17.59 -4.48 -3.30
N GLY A 273 18.22 -3.31 -3.48
CA GLY A 273 17.94 -2.42 -4.61
C GLY A 273 16.73 -1.52 -4.35
N GLN A 274 16.18 -0.90 -5.39
CA GLN A 274 15.01 -0.01 -5.26
C GLN A 274 13.77 -0.83 -4.93
N THR A 275 13.23 -0.68 -3.72
CA THR A 275 12.03 -1.42 -3.31
C THR A 275 10.78 -0.84 -3.95
N PHE A 276 9.83 -1.71 -4.32
CA PHE A 276 8.51 -1.29 -4.77
C PHE A 276 7.49 -1.49 -3.67
N ASP A 277 7.02 -2.70 -3.37
CA ASP A 277 5.99 -2.93 -2.35
C ASP A 277 6.30 -4.15 -1.49
N LEU A 278 5.55 -4.33 -0.41
CA LEU A 278 5.77 -5.42 0.54
C LEU A 278 4.47 -6.03 1.09
N LEU A 279 4.50 -7.30 1.45
CA LEU A 279 3.39 -8.02 2.10
C LEU A 279 3.84 -8.67 3.39
N LEU A 280 2.89 -8.88 4.29
CA LEU A 280 3.09 -9.53 5.58
C LEU A 280 2.13 -10.70 5.68
N GLU A 281 2.65 -11.91 5.50
CA GLU A 281 1.89 -13.16 5.54
C GLU A 281 2.78 -14.29 6.04
N ASP A 282 2.15 -15.37 6.49
CA ASP A 282 2.82 -16.62 6.81
C ASP A 282 3.00 -17.42 5.51
N PHE A 283 4.13 -17.24 4.83
CA PHE A 283 4.32 -17.77 3.47
C PHE A 283 4.77 -19.24 3.45
N ASP A 284 5.42 -19.70 4.51
CA ASP A 284 5.83 -21.09 4.69
C ASP A 284 4.89 -21.89 5.61
N ASN A 285 3.86 -21.22 6.15
CA ASN A 285 2.77 -21.79 6.93
C ASN A 285 3.25 -22.42 8.26
N ASP A 286 4.26 -21.80 8.88
CA ASP A 286 4.85 -22.20 10.16
C ASP A 286 4.14 -21.59 11.39
N GLY A 287 3.15 -20.73 11.15
CA GLY A 287 2.39 -20.00 12.16
C GLY A 287 2.99 -18.64 12.52
N ARG A 288 4.06 -18.20 11.86
CA ARG A 288 4.71 -16.90 12.04
C ARG A 288 4.54 -16.08 10.77
N ILE A 289 4.42 -14.77 10.95
CA ILE A 289 4.38 -13.85 9.81
C ILE A 289 5.79 -13.64 9.29
N ASP A 290 5.94 -13.77 7.98
CA ASP A 290 7.09 -13.36 7.18
C ASP A 290 6.83 -12.02 6.50
N PHE A 291 7.86 -11.48 5.84
CA PHE A 291 7.67 -10.33 4.96
C PHE A 291 8.20 -10.60 3.55
N LEU A 292 7.35 -10.36 2.55
CA LEU A 292 7.71 -10.39 1.14
C LEU A 292 8.04 -8.98 0.66
N LEU A 293 9.09 -8.83 -0.15
CA LEU A 293 9.51 -7.57 -0.75
C LEU A 293 9.68 -7.72 -2.26
N THR A 294 9.15 -6.77 -3.03
CA THR A 294 9.52 -6.62 -4.44
C THR A 294 10.54 -5.49 -4.60
N SER A 295 11.53 -5.70 -5.45
CA SER A 295 12.55 -4.69 -5.71
C SER A 295 13.10 -4.74 -7.13
N PHE A 296 13.84 -3.70 -7.50
CA PHE A 296 14.51 -3.56 -8.78
C PHE A 296 15.98 -3.19 -8.59
N ASP A 297 16.89 -3.97 -9.19
CA ASP A 297 18.30 -3.62 -9.26
C ASP A 297 18.54 -2.67 -10.44
N ASP A 298 18.76 -1.39 -10.13
CA ASP A 298 19.03 -0.35 -11.10
C ASP A 298 20.53 -0.23 -11.46
N SER A 299 21.38 -1.15 -11.03
CA SER A 299 22.79 -1.20 -11.39
C SER A 299 22.99 -1.34 -12.89
N PHE A 300 24.01 -0.65 -13.41
CA PHE A 300 24.35 -0.71 -14.83
C PHE A 300 24.70 -2.14 -15.24
N GLY A 301 23.98 -2.67 -16.24
CA GLY A 301 24.20 -4.02 -16.77
C GLY A 301 23.43 -5.15 -16.08
N VAL A 302 22.67 -4.86 -15.01
CA VAL A 302 21.76 -5.83 -14.37
C VAL A 302 20.32 -5.51 -14.78
N LYS A 303 19.76 -4.38 -14.29
CA LYS A 303 18.42 -3.88 -14.65
C LYS A 303 17.33 -4.97 -14.61
N SER A 304 17.17 -5.59 -13.44
CA SER A 304 16.21 -6.68 -13.24
C SER A 304 15.49 -6.57 -11.89
N GLY A 305 14.22 -6.95 -11.89
CA GLY A 305 13.40 -7.08 -10.68
C GLY A 305 13.59 -8.40 -9.96
N SER A 306 13.26 -8.41 -8.66
CA SER A 306 13.26 -9.60 -7.80
C SER A 306 12.10 -9.58 -6.80
N VAL A 307 11.74 -10.77 -6.33
CA VAL A 307 10.80 -11.03 -5.25
C VAL A 307 11.56 -11.81 -4.16
N TYR A 308 11.59 -11.24 -2.97
CA TYR A 308 12.21 -11.84 -1.80
C TYR A 308 11.17 -12.15 -0.73
N ILE A 309 11.42 -13.18 0.07
CA ILE A 309 10.76 -13.39 1.37
C ILE A 309 11.82 -13.35 2.45
N TYR A 310 11.49 -12.77 3.60
CA TYR A 310 12.36 -12.74 4.77
C TYR A 310 11.67 -13.39 5.96
N GLU A 311 12.36 -14.35 6.57
CA GLU A 311 11.98 -14.88 7.88
C GLU A 311 12.23 -13.82 8.96
N ILE A 312 11.21 -13.56 9.78
CA ILE A 312 11.33 -12.62 10.90
C ILE A 312 12.00 -13.32 12.10
N PRO A 313 13.17 -12.87 12.59
CA PRO A 313 13.86 -13.53 13.70
C PRO A 313 13.19 -13.27 15.07
N ASP A 314 13.47 -14.14 16.04
CA ASP A 314 12.98 -14.00 17.43
C ASP A 314 13.53 -12.76 18.16
N ASP A 315 14.72 -12.30 17.77
CA ASP A 315 15.26 -10.99 18.15
C ASP A 315 15.32 -10.12 16.89
N ILE A 316 14.34 -9.24 16.75
CA ILE A 316 14.19 -8.39 15.57
C ILE A 316 15.29 -7.33 15.44
N PHE A 317 16.07 -7.05 16.49
CA PHE A 317 17.12 -6.03 16.49
C PHE A 317 18.52 -6.58 16.27
N THR A 318 18.79 -7.81 16.71
CA THR A 318 20.13 -8.43 16.56
C THR A 318 20.13 -9.74 15.79
N GLY A 319 19.00 -10.44 15.73
CA GLY A 319 18.86 -11.72 15.04
C GLY A 319 18.94 -11.61 13.51
N PRO A 320 19.30 -12.68 12.79
CA PRO A 320 19.43 -12.64 11.34
C PRO A 320 18.04 -12.65 10.67
N TRP A 321 17.78 -11.69 9.78
CA TRP A 321 16.62 -11.74 8.88
C TRP A 321 17.01 -12.58 7.67
N VAL A 322 16.52 -13.81 7.60
CA VAL A 322 16.94 -14.77 6.56
C VAL A 322 16.20 -14.46 5.28
N ARG A 323 16.94 -14.05 4.23
CA ARG A 323 16.39 -13.72 2.91
C ARG A 323 16.36 -14.94 2.00
N HIS A 324 15.21 -15.17 1.37
CA HIS A 324 14.98 -16.14 0.30
C HIS A 324 14.65 -15.44 -1.01
N ILE A 325 15.21 -15.93 -2.12
CA ILE A 325 14.86 -15.46 -3.46
C ILE A 325 13.73 -16.34 -3.99
N ILE A 326 12.55 -15.76 -4.18
CA ILE A 326 11.36 -16.49 -4.66
C ILE A 326 11.30 -16.48 -6.18
N ALA A 327 11.58 -15.32 -6.77
CA ALA A 327 11.69 -15.15 -8.20
C ALA A 327 12.60 -13.95 -8.49
N ASP A 328 13.38 -14.03 -9.57
CA ASP A 328 14.29 -12.96 -9.99
C ASP A 328 14.28 -12.83 -11.52
N ASN A 329 15.14 -11.95 -12.04
CA ASN A 329 15.32 -11.72 -13.46
C ASN A 329 14.04 -11.23 -14.17
N PHE A 330 13.23 -10.43 -13.47
CA PHE A 330 12.12 -9.71 -14.10
C PHE A 330 12.70 -8.55 -14.92
N ILE A 331 12.84 -8.76 -16.23
CA ILE A 331 13.39 -7.76 -17.14
C ILE A 331 12.24 -6.88 -17.65
N PRO A 332 12.21 -5.58 -17.31
CA PRO A 332 11.19 -4.70 -17.85
C PRO A 332 11.41 -4.43 -19.34
N ASP A 333 10.31 -4.28 -20.07
CA ASP A 333 10.36 -3.77 -21.44
C ASP A 333 10.50 -2.23 -21.42
N GLY A 334 11.45 -1.71 -22.18
CA GLY A 334 11.71 -0.28 -22.29
C GLY A 334 12.28 0.39 -21.03
N THR A 335 11.75 1.56 -20.67
CA THR A 335 12.29 2.43 -19.61
C THR A 335 11.63 2.23 -18.25
N ASN A 336 10.71 1.27 -18.11
CA ASN A 336 9.87 1.15 -16.91
C ASN A 336 10.58 0.30 -15.84
N THR A 337 11.28 0.93 -14.91
CA THR A 337 12.19 0.25 -13.96
C THR A 337 11.53 -0.25 -12.68
N MET A 338 10.21 -0.50 -12.69
CA MET A 338 9.42 -0.83 -11.49
C MET A 338 8.75 -2.20 -11.60
N SER A 339 9.54 -3.22 -11.94
CA SER A 339 9.13 -4.62 -12.04
C SER A 339 9.72 -5.42 -10.86
N PRO A 340 9.02 -6.40 -10.25
CA PRO A 340 7.71 -6.96 -10.64
C PRO A 340 6.47 -6.20 -10.12
N GLY A 341 6.63 -5.04 -9.48
CA GLY A 341 5.50 -4.21 -9.04
C GLY A 341 4.88 -4.66 -7.72
N THR A 342 3.58 -4.38 -7.51
CA THR A 342 2.86 -4.73 -6.28
C THR A 342 2.49 -6.23 -6.28
N PRO A 343 2.93 -7.00 -5.28
CA PRO A 343 2.52 -8.37 -5.09
C PRO A 343 1.10 -8.45 -4.50
N GLN A 344 0.38 -9.53 -4.79
CA GLN A 344 -0.90 -9.85 -4.16
C GLN A 344 -0.99 -11.34 -3.89
N SER A 345 -1.33 -11.70 -2.67
CA SER A 345 -1.58 -13.08 -2.26
C SER A 345 -3.01 -13.50 -2.61
N PHE A 346 -3.20 -14.81 -2.78
CA PHE A 346 -4.53 -15.41 -2.83
C PHE A 346 -4.45 -16.85 -2.35
N TYR A 347 -5.52 -17.30 -1.69
CA TYR A 347 -5.67 -18.70 -1.31
C TYR A 347 -6.62 -19.40 -2.29
N PRO A 348 -6.23 -20.53 -2.91
CA PRO A 348 -7.08 -21.20 -3.88
C PRO A 348 -8.38 -21.78 -3.30
N SER A 349 -8.44 -21.98 -1.98
CA SER A 349 -9.65 -22.38 -1.24
C SER A 349 -9.57 -21.94 0.22
N ALA A 350 -10.73 -21.90 0.89
CA ALA A 350 -10.77 -21.67 2.34
C ALA A 350 -10.07 -22.79 3.13
N ASP A 351 -10.15 -24.04 2.65
CA ASP A 351 -9.44 -25.17 3.28
C ASP A 351 -7.92 -24.95 3.22
N TYR A 352 -7.41 -24.50 2.07
CA TYR A 352 -5.98 -24.20 1.90
C TYR A 352 -5.53 -23.03 2.79
N ALA A 353 -6.38 -22.01 2.95
CA ALA A 353 -6.11 -20.89 3.86
C ALA A 353 -6.04 -21.28 5.34
N ASN A 354 -6.53 -22.47 5.72
CA ASN A 354 -6.54 -22.96 7.10
C ASN A 354 -5.64 -24.19 7.31
N GLU A 355 -4.95 -24.65 6.26
CA GLU A 355 -3.94 -25.71 6.41
C GLU A 355 -2.79 -25.16 7.25
N ILE A 356 -2.18 -25.96 8.12
CA ILE A 356 -0.95 -25.62 8.86
C ILE A 356 0.03 -26.76 8.61
N LEU A 357 1.23 -26.44 8.11
CA LEU A 357 2.23 -27.47 7.80
C LEU A 357 3.06 -27.78 9.05
N PRO A 358 3.14 -29.06 9.50
CA PRO A 358 3.83 -29.43 10.73
C PRO A 358 5.32 -29.07 10.78
N ASP A 359 5.93 -28.78 9.63
CA ASP A 359 7.35 -28.47 9.46
C ASP A 359 7.64 -27.11 8.81
N GLY A 360 6.62 -26.27 8.58
CA GLY A 360 6.78 -24.89 8.09
C GLY A 360 7.58 -24.78 6.78
N ARG A 361 7.36 -25.71 5.83
CA ARG A 361 8.11 -25.78 4.57
C ARG A 361 7.29 -26.23 3.37
#